data_AF-A0A1Q5DYM5-F1
#
_entry.id   AF-A0A1Q5DYM5-F1
#
_cell.length_a   1.000
_cell.length_b   1.000
_cell.length_c   1.000
_cell.angle_alpha   90.00
_cell.angle_beta   90.00
_cell.angle_gamma   90.00
#
_symmetry.space_group_name_H-M   'P 1'
#
loop_
_entity.id
_entity.type
_entity.pdbx_description
1 polymer ?
#
loop_
_entity_poly.entity_id
_entity_poly.type
_entity_poly.pdbx_seq_one_letter_code
_entity_poly.pdbx_strand_id
1 'polypeptide(L)'
;MPVFPEEPEIHETIPGPGVPLPHKSDAPAPRMPSSTAVAAQVPGPRPGPPRPVPPRADRPIPGQRPAPRPKPGPAPRPGRPTVQLLPVAATEALDRAEEAVDALLESGRRPGDVLVLTVGAAHPWQDHERSFGEEHYWAQLADSSDVFYADAATNRTLRRDVVVLVVNENHAERAAAAARKALERAAKLLVVCGETDIVAPLFA
;
A
#
# COMPACT_ATOMS: atom_id res chain seq x y z
N MET A 1 42.31 13.40 -45.39
CA MET A 1 41.14 12.52 -45.51
C MET A 1 40.89 11.93 -44.13
N PRO A 2 39.80 12.27 -43.43
CA PRO A 2 39.50 11.70 -42.11
C PRO A 2 39.04 10.25 -42.26
N VAL A 3 39.56 9.38 -41.39
CA VAL A 3 39.26 7.94 -41.33
C VAL A 3 38.07 7.78 -40.38
N PHE A 4 36.96 7.22 -40.88
CA PHE A 4 35.79 6.90 -40.07
C PHE A 4 36.10 5.69 -39.17
N PRO A 5 35.71 5.68 -37.88
CA PRO A 5 35.77 4.48 -37.08
C PRO A 5 34.66 3.50 -37.50
N GLU A 6 35.08 2.26 -37.66
CA GLU A 6 34.31 1.03 -37.89
C GLU A 6 33.15 0.90 -36.89
N GLU A 7 31.94 0.81 -37.41
CA GLU A 7 30.72 0.51 -36.66
C GLU A 7 30.63 -1.02 -36.51
N PRO A 8 30.54 -1.60 -35.31
CA PRO A 8 30.47 -3.05 -35.16
C PRO A 8 29.09 -3.55 -35.64
N GLU A 9 29.09 -4.36 -36.69
CA GLU A 9 27.97 -5.15 -37.18
C GLU A 9 27.33 -5.94 -36.03
N ILE A 10 26.15 -5.50 -35.59
CA ILE A 10 25.28 -6.30 -34.74
C ILE A 10 24.72 -7.46 -35.58
N HIS A 11 25.31 -8.64 -35.42
CA HIS A 11 24.78 -9.86 -35.98
C HIS A 11 23.38 -10.14 -35.43
N GLU A 12 22.37 -9.95 -36.30
CA GLU A 12 21.00 -10.40 -36.13
C GLU A 12 21.00 -11.93 -35.93
N THR A 13 20.92 -12.35 -34.67
CA THR A 13 20.78 -13.76 -34.33
C THR A 13 19.29 -14.10 -34.33
N ILE A 14 18.91 -14.86 -35.36
CA ILE A 14 17.59 -15.45 -35.60
C ILE A 14 17.12 -16.24 -34.36
N PRO A 15 15.92 -15.97 -33.81
CA PRO A 15 15.31 -16.83 -32.79
C PRO A 15 14.86 -18.17 -33.38
N GLY A 16 15.45 -19.27 -32.90
CA GLY A 16 15.04 -20.63 -33.23
C GLY A 16 13.67 -21.01 -32.65
N PRO A 17 13.00 -22.03 -33.20
CA PRO A 17 11.63 -22.38 -32.84
C PRO A 17 11.57 -23.34 -31.64
N GLY A 18 10.59 -23.12 -30.77
CA GLY A 18 9.97 -24.20 -30.00
C GLY A 18 10.11 -24.13 -28.49
N VAL A 19 9.12 -23.53 -27.82
CA VAL A 19 8.77 -23.88 -26.44
C VAL A 19 7.27 -24.20 -26.40
N PRO A 20 6.84 -25.40 -25.98
CA PRO A 20 5.42 -25.71 -25.85
C PRO A 20 4.82 -25.03 -24.62
N LEU A 21 3.71 -24.32 -24.83
CA LEU A 21 2.83 -23.80 -23.79
C LEU A 21 2.08 -24.95 -23.09
N PRO A 22 2.05 -25.03 -21.74
CA PRO A 22 1.02 -25.79 -21.05
C PRO A 22 -0.30 -25.01 -21.09
N HIS A 23 -1.23 -25.53 -21.87
CA HIS A 23 -2.60 -25.07 -21.98
C HIS A 23 -3.52 -25.84 -21.02
N LYS A 24 -4.51 -25.11 -20.50
CA LYS A 24 -5.78 -25.60 -19.91
C LYS A 24 -5.72 -26.37 -18.58
N SER A 25 -5.94 -25.63 -17.49
CA SER A 25 -6.72 -26.15 -16.36
C SER A 25 -8.21 -25.93 -16.66
N ASP A 26 -8.86 -26.95 -17.19
CA ASP A 26 -10.32 -27.06 -17.27
C ASP A 26 -10.78 -27.87 -16.05
N ALA A 27 -11.58 -27.24 -15.19
CA ALA A 27 -12.15 -27.87 -14.00
C ALA A 27 -13.50 -28.51 -14.36
N PRO A 28 -13.69 -29.82 -14.15
CA PRO A 28 -15.04 -30.38 -14.11
C PRO A 28 -15.53 -30.46 -12.66
N ALA A 29 -16.53 -29.65 -12.34
CA ALA A 29 -17.41 -29.87 -11.20
C ALA A 29 -18.39 -31.02 -11.53
N PRO A 30 -18.51 -32.06 -10.68
CA PRO A 30 -19.63 -33.00 -10.79
C PRO A 30 -20.79 -32.53 -9.91
N ARG A 31 -21.91 -32.19 -10.56
CA ARG A 31 -23.26 -32.18 -9.96
C ARG A 31 -23.68 -33.62 -9.67
N MET A 32 -24.37 -33.84 -8.55
CA MET A 32 -25.33 -34.94 -8.37
C MET A 32 -26.24 -34.69 -7.15
N PRO A 33 -27.37 -35.39 -7.01
CA PRO A 33 -28.69 -34.75 -6.98
C PRO A 33 -29.41 -34.76 -5.62
N SER A 34 -30.50 -33.99 -5.62
CA SER A 34 -31.52 -33.82 -4.58
C SER A 34 -32.02 -35.12 -3.96
N SER A 35 -32.26 -35.08 -2.64
CA SER A 35 -33.17 -36.00 -1.96
C SER A 35 -34.06 -35.24 -0.98
N THR A 36 -35.32 -35.15 -1.38
CA THR A 36 -36.54 -35.37 -0.59
C THR A 36 -36.87 -34.42 0.57
N ALA A 37 -37.95 -33.67 0.36
CA ALA A 37 -38.72 -32.97 1.39
C ALA A 37 -39.45 -33.96 2.32
N VAL A 38 -39.49 -33.65 3.62
CA VAL A 38 -40.60 -34.05 4.51
C VAL A 38 -40.87 -32.89 5.48
N ALA A 39 -42.13 -32.47 5.55
CA ALA A 39 -42.65 -31.41 6.39
C ALA A 39 -43.22 -31.92 7.72
N ALA A 40 -43.24 -31.02 8.72
CA ALA A 40 -44.03 -31.00 9.97
C ALA A 40 -43.63 -32.06 11.03
N GLN A 41 -43.66 -31.80 12.35
CA GLN A 41 -44.81 -31.30 13.12
C GLN A 41 -44.41 -30.65 14.48
N VAL A 42 -45.21 -29.68 14.93
CA VAL A 42 -45.41 -29.21 16.31
C VAL A 42 -46.93 -29.30 16.52
N PRO A 43 -47.52 -29.90 17.60
CA PRO A 43 -47.75 -29.17 18.87
C PRO A 43 -48.00 -30.01 20.17
N GLY A 44 -47.91 -29.36 21.35
CA GLY A 44 -48.74 -29.70 22.52
C GLY A 44 -48.09 -29.69 23.92
N PRO A 45 -48.65 -28.96 24.92
CA PRO A 45 -48.12 -28.83 26.29
C PRO A 45 -48.68 -29.88 27.26
N ARG A 46 -47.94 -30.22 28.34
CA ARG A 46 -48.48 -30.94 29.51
C ARG A 46 -47.97 -30.41 30.86
N PRO A 47 -48.77 -30.53 31.94
CA PRO A 47 -48.56 -29.86 33.24
C PRO A 47 -47.70 -30.68 34.23
N GLY A 48 -47.03 -30.01 35.17
CA GLY A 48 -46.09 -30.60 36.16
C GLY A 48 -46.70 -31.08 37.50
N PRO A 49 -45.86 -31.49 38.47
CA PRO A 49 -46.11 -31.19 39.90
C PRO A 49 -44.77 -30.91 40.69
N PRO A 50 -44.70 -30.81 42.04
CA PRO A 50 -44.25 -29.61 42.74
C PRO A 50 -42.82 -29.64 43.32
N ARG A 51 -42.42 -28.47 43.80
CA ARG A 51 -41.13 -28.02 44.33
C ARG A 51 -40.82 -28.53 45.76
N PRO A 52 -39.55 -28.85 46.09
CA PRO A 52 -39.02 -28.76 47.46
C PRO A 52 -38.13 -27.51 47.68
N VAL A 53 -38.14 -27.00 48.92
CA VAL A 53 -37.54 -25.74 49.40
C VAL A 53 -36.08 -25.94 49.92
N PRO A 54 -35.30 -24.91 50.36
CA PRO A 54 -33.89 -24.77 49.97
C PRO A 54 -32.89 -25.03 51.12
N PRO A 55 -31.58 -25.24 50.82
CA PRO A 55 -30.53 -25.01 51.82
C PRO A 55 -30.03 -23.56 51.81
N ARG A 56 -29.69 -23.10 53.02
CA ARG A 56 -29.21 -21.75 53.35
C ARG A 56 -27.78 -21.50 52.86
N ALA A 57 -27.61 -20.27 52.35
CA ALA A 57 -26.46 -19.37 52.43
C ALA A 57 -25.06 -19.89 52.05
N ASP A 58 -24.59 -19.43 50.90
CA ASP A 58 -23.19 -19.01 50.77
C ASP A 58 -23.13 -17.54 50.33
N ARG A 59 -22.11 -16.85 50.82
CA ARG A 59 -21.93 -15.41 50.87
C ARG A 59 -21.56 -14.88 49.47
N PRO A 60 -22.24 -13.85 48.92
CA PRO A 60 -21.78 -13.24 47.69
C PRO A 60 -20.50 -12.44 47.96
N ILE A 61 -19.41 -12.90 47.35
CA ILE A 61 -18.20 -12.11 47.14
C ILE A 61 -18.60 -10.91 46.27
N PRO A 62 -18.24 -9.65 46.58
CA PRO A 62 -18.49 -8.54 45.68
C PRO A 62 -17.75 -8.78 44.37
N GLY A 63 -18.50 -9.19 43.34
CA GLY A 63 -17.99 -9.30 41.98
C GLY A 63 -17.50 -7.93 41.53
N GLN A 64 -16.25 -7.87 41.10
CA GLN A 64 -15.71 -6.70 40.42
C GLN A 64 -16.61 -6.39 39.23
N ARG A 65 -17.14 -5.16 39.22
CA ARG A 65 -17.87 -4.62 38.07
C ARG A 65 -16.94 -4.69 36.85
N PRO A 66 -17.36 -5.27 35.71
CA PRO A 66 -16.57 -5.12 34.49
C PRO A 66 -16.43 -3.63 34.19
N ALA A 67 -15.20 -3.16 34.01
CA ALA A 67 -14.92 -1.79 33.65
C ALA A 67 -15.69 -1.43 32.36
N PRO A 68 -16.25 -0.21 32.26
CA PRO A 68 -16.90 0.23 31.03
C PRO A 68 -15.86 0.17 29.90
N ARG A 69 -16.19 -0.55 28.81
CA ARG A 69 -15.40 -0.50 27.58
C ARG A 69 -15.26 0.98 27.17
N PRO A 70 -14.05 1.47 26.84
CA PRO A 70 -13.90 2.81 26.30
C PRO A 70 -14.76 2.91 25.04
N LYS A 71 -15.67 3.89 25.00
CA LYS A 71 -16.38 4.22 23.76
C LYS A 71 -15.33 4.63 22.73
N PRO A 72 -15.45 4.23 21.45
CA PRO A 72 -14.57 4.74 20.40
C PRO A 72 -14.59 6.26 20.48
N GLY A 73 -13.43 6.85 20.73
CA GLY A 73 -13.28 8.31 20.68
C GLY A 73 -13.67 8.81 19.28
N PRO A 74 -13.94 10.12 19.13
CA PRO A 74 -14.17 10.69 17.82
C PRO A 74 -13.02 10.30 16.89
N ALA A 75 -13.35 9.87 15.67
CA ALA A 75 -12.35 9.54 14.66
C ALA A 75 -11.32 10.67 14.58
N PRO A 76 -10.01 10.37 14.51
CA PRO A 76 -9.00 11.40 14.44
C PRO A 76 -9.34 12.32 13.26
N ARG A 77 -9.45 13.63 13.56
CA ARG A 77 -9.42 14.66 12.52
C ARG A 77 -8.17 14.38 11.68
N PRO A 78 -8.20 14.50 10.34
CA PRO A 78 -7.00 14.31 9.54
C PRO A 78 -5.96 15.32 10.04
N GLY A 79 -5.01 14.82 10.85
CA GLY A 79 -3.88 15.59 11.32
C GLY A 79 -2.96 15.84 10.13
N ARG A 80 -2.14 16.87 10.22
CA ARG A 80 -0.99 16.99 9.32
C ARG A 80 -0.18 15.68 9.42
N PRO A 81 0.31 15.13 8.30
CA PRO A 81 1.18 13.96 8.35
C PRO A 81 2.43 14.27 9.18
N THR A 82 2.96 13.27 9.87
CA THR A 82 4.29 13.36 10.48
C THR A 82 5.32 13.53 9.37
N VAL A 83 6.27 14.46 9.52
CA VAL A 83 7.33 14.68 8.53
C VAL A 83 8.66 14.17 9.09
N GLN A 84 9.38 13.39 8.29
CA GLN A 84 10.73 12.91 8.56
C GLN A 84 11.67 13.42 7.46
N LEU A 85 12.77 14.04 7.85
CA LEU A 85 13.79 14.54 6.94
C LEU A 85 15.02 13.63 6.99
N LEU A 86 15.46 13.16 5.83
CA LEU A 86 16.64 12.35 5.63
C LEU A 86 17.62 13.12 4.72
N PRO A 87 18.46 13.99 5.30
CA PRO A 87 19.39 14.81 4.52
C PRO A 87 20.46 13.92 3.87
N VAL A 88 20.59 14.05 2.55
CA VAL A 88 21.61 13.38 1.72
C VAL A 88 21.81 14.19 0.44
N ALA A 89 22.95 14.05 -0.24
CA ALA A 89 23.17 14.75 -1.51
C ALA A 89 22.10 14.35 -2.56
N ALA A 90 21.75 15.28 -3.46
CA ALA A 90 20.74 15.04 -4.50
C ALA A 90 21.03 13.78 -5.37
N THR A 91 22.31 13.45 -5.58
CA THR A 91 22.74 12.26 -6.35
C THR A 91 22.48 10.94 -5.63
N GLU A 92 22.45 10.95 -4.30
CA GLU A 92 22.25 9.77 -3.44
C GLU A 92 20.81 9.72 -2.88
N ALA A 93 19.98 10.72 -3.23
CA ALA A 93 18.62 10.84 -2.72
C ALA A 93 17.75 9.64 -3.09
N LEU A 94 17.98 9.06 -4.28
CA LEU A 94 17.24 7.90 -4.77
C LEU A 94 17.57 6.65 -3.95
N ASP A 95 18.85 6.32 -3.81
CA ASP A 95 19.30 5.18 -3.00
C ASP A 95 18.80 5.30 -1.55
N ARG A 96 18.92 6.51 -0.97
CA ARG A 96 18.41 6.76 0.39
C ARG A 96 16.90 6.59 0.50
N ALA A 97 16.16 6.89 -0.56
CA ALA A 97 14.72 6.69 -0.60
C ALA A 97 14.35 5.21 -0.71
N GLU A 98 15.10 4.41 -1.48
CA GLU A 98 14.92 2.96 -1.55
C GLU A 98 15.15 2.31 -0.18
N GLU A 99 16.24 2.65 0.52
CA GLU A 99 16.48 2.19 1.89
C GLU A 99 15.35 2.59 2.86
N ALA A 100 14.78 3.79 2.68
CA ALA A 100 13.67 4.25 3.50
C ALA A 100 12.39 3.46 3.20
N VAL A 101 12.13 3.12 1.93
CA VAL A 101 11.03 2.23 1.53
C VAL A 101 11.21 0.86 2.16
N ASP A 102 12.40 0.25 2.07
CA ASP A 102 12.68 -1.05 2.67
C ASP A 102 12.40 -1.04 4.18
N ALA A 103 12.91 -0.05 4.90
CA ALA A 103 12.65 0.09 6.34
C ALA A 103 11.14 0.26 6.66
N LEU A 104 10.38 0.93 5.79
CA LEU A 104 8.92 1.06 5.95
C LEU A 104 8.22 -0.29 5.76
N LEU A 105 8.64 -1.09 4.78
CA LEU A 105 8.08 -2.42 4.52
C LEU A 105 8.44 -3.40 5.65
N GLU A 106 9.69 -3.39 6.11
CA GLU A 106 10.15 -4.18 7.26
C GLU A 106 9.39 -3.84 8.55
N SER A 107 8.97 -2.58 8.71
CA SER A 107 8.11 -2.16 9.83
C SER A 107 6.68 -2.70 9.76
N GLY A 108 6.33 -3.41 8.69
CA GLY A 108 5.03 -4.05 8.47
C GLY A 108 4.03 -3.18 7.72
N ARG A 109 4.46 -2.08 7.07
CA ARG A 109 3.56 -1.33 6.18
C ARG A 109 3.30 -2.12 4.91
N ARG A 110 2.07 -2.01 4.41
CA ARG A 110 1.72 -2.64 3.14
C ARG A 110 2.40 -1.88 2.00
N PRO A 111 2.96 -2.56 1.00
CA PRO A 111 3.55 -1.91 -0.18
C PRO A 111 2.62 -0.91 -0.85
N GLY A 112 1.36 -1.31 -1.05
CA GLY A 112 0.31 -0.45 -1.58
C GLY A 112 -0.07 0.75 -0.73
N ASP A 113 0.47 0.92 0.48
CA ASP A 113 0.27 2.10 1.31
C ASP A 113 1.43 3.10 1.17
N VAL A 114 2.44 2.80 0.33
CA VAL A 114 3.64 3.60 0.11
C VAL A 114 3.63 4.20 -1.31
N LEU A 115 3.87 5.50 -1.40
CA LEU A 115 4.06 6.23 -2.65
C LEU A 115 5.44 6.89 -2.66
N VAL A 116 6.23 6.65 -3.69
CA VAL A 116 7.51 7.34 -3.92
C VAL A 116 7.30 8.40 -4.99
N LEU A 117 7.73 9.63 -4.70
CA LEU A 117 7.64 10.78 -5.60
C LEU A 117 9.03 11.33 -5.91
N THR A 118 9.44 11.33 -7.17
CA THR A 118 10.71 11.93 -7.60
C THR A 118 10.48 13.35 -8.14
N VAL A 119 11.38 14.29 -7.81
CA VAL A 119 11.26 15.69 -8.24
C VAL A 119 11.97 15.96 -9.58
N GLY A 120 13.14 15.35 -9.76
CA GLY A 120 13.98 15.44 -10.96
C GLY A 120 13.81 14.21 -11.86
N ALA A 121 14.89 13.45 -12.04
CA ALA A 121 14.85 12.23 -12.85
C ALA A 121 13.88 11.20 -12.26
N ALA A 122 13.13 10.52 -13.14
CA ALA A 122 12.22 9.44 -12.76
C ALA A 122 12.98 8.24 -12.19
N HIS A 123 12.29 7.46 -11.36
CA HIS A 123 12.85 6.20 -10.87
C HIS A 123 13.00 5.19 -12.04
N PRO A 124 14.09 4.41 -12.14
CA PRO A 124 14.25 3.42 -13.21
C PRO A 124 13.09 2.43 -13.32
N TRP A 125 12.53 2.03 -12.18
CA TRP A 125 11.31 1.20 -12.12
C TRP A 125 10.09 1.88 -12.77
N GLN A 126 9.89 3.19 -12.53
CA GLN A 126 8.79 3.94 -13.15
C GLN A 126 8.93 3.95 -14.67
N ASP A 127 10.14 4.16 -15.19
CA ASP A 127 10.38 4.15 -16.64
C ASP A 127 10.14 2.75 -17.24
N HIS A 128 10.54 1.69 -16.53
CA HIS A 128 10.27 0.32 -16.93
C HIS A 128 8.77 0.03 -17.01
N GLU A 129 8.00 0.36 -15.97
CA GLU A 129 6.55 0.10 -15.96
C GLU A 129 5.80 0.90 -17.01
N ARG A 130 6.18 2.16 -17.23
CA ARG A 130 5.58 3.00 -18.28
C ARG A 130 5.86 2.45 -19.68
N SER A 131 6.95 1.70 -19.88
CA SER A 131 7.27 1.09 -21.18
C SER A 131 6.26 0.02 -21.61
N PHE A 132 5.55 -0.60 -20.66
CA PHE A 132 4.45 -1.55 -20.94
C PHE A 132 3.12 -0.87 -21.27
N GLY A 133 3.06 0.46 -21.19
CA GLY A 133 1.90 1.28 -21.55
C GLY A 133 1.35 2.07 -20.37
N GLU A 134 0.97 3.32 -20.62
CA GLU A 134 0.51 4.22 -19.56
C GLU A 134 -0.78 3.75 -18.89
N GLU A 135 -1.71 3.14 -19.64
CA GLU A 135 -2.95 2.62 -19.05
C GLU A 135 -2.67 1.53 -18.01
N HIS A 136 -1.78 0.60 -18.32
CA HIS A 136 -1.35 -0.46 -17.40
C HIS A 136 -0.64 0.12 -16.17
N TYR A 137 0.33 1.01 -16.38
CA TYR A 137 1.04 1.69 -15.30
C TYR A 137 0.07 2.43 -14.34
N TRP A 138 -0.91 3.16 -14.87
CA TRP A 138 -1.87 3.86 -14.02
C TRP A 138 -2.91 2.92 -13.36
N ALA A 139 -3.17 1.73 -13.92
CA ALA A 139 -4.02 0.73 -13.28
C ALA A 139 -3.40 0.19 -11.99
N GLN A 140 -2.07 0.00 -11.96
CA GLN A 140 -1.34 -0.47 -10.76
C GLN A 140 -1.53 0.44 -9.55
N LEU A 141 -1.64 1.76 -9.78
CA LEU A 141 -1.95 2.71 -8.71
C LEU A 141 -3.27 2.37 -8.02
N ALA A 142 -4.30 2.05 -8.81
CA ALA A 142 -5.63 1.71 -8.31
C ALA A 142 -5.64 0.35 -7.62
N ASP A 143 -4.90 -0.62 -8.16
CA ASP A 143 -4.79 -1.97 -7.60
C ASP A 143 -4.14 -1.96 -6.22
N SER A 144 -3.22 -1.03 -5.95
CA SER A 144 -2.58 -0.85 -4.64
C SER A 144 -1.94 -2.14 -4.10
N SER A 145 -1.41 -2.97 -5.00
CA SER A 145 -0.74 -4.22 -4.64
C SER A 145 0.71 -4.01 -4.24
N ASP A 146 1.37 -3.00 -4.82
CA ASP A 146 2.80 -2.74 -4.65
C ASP A 146 3.09 -1.25 -4.38
N VAL A 147 4.35 -0.95 -4.03
CA VAL A 147 4.88 0.42 -3.93
C VAL A 147 4.72 1.11 -5.27
N PHE A 148 4.16 2.31 -5.27
CA PHE A 148 3.97 3.07 -6.49
C PHE A 148 5.01 4.18 -6.62
N TYR A 149 5.67 4.26 -7.76
CA TYR A 149 6.65 5.30 -8.08
C TYR A 149 6.05 6.26 -9.10
N ALA A 150 6.13 7.55 -8.84
CA ALA A 150 5.61 8.56 -9.74
C ALA A 150 6.45 9.85 -9.73
N ASP A 151 6.31 10.63 -10.79
CA ASP A 151 6.82 11.99 -10.83
C ASP A 151 6.00 12.93 -9.93
N ALA A 152 6.67 13.77 -9.14
CA ALA A 152 6.02 14.67 -8.19
C ALA A 152 5.22 15.80 -8.86
N ALA A 153 5.56 16.16 -10.11
CA ALA A 153 4.85 17.16 -10.89
C ALA A 153 3.53 16.65 -11.48
N THR A 154 3.26 15.34 -11.45
CA THR A 154 1.99 14.77 -11.95
C THR A 154 0.76 15.48 -11.37
N ASN A 155 -0.23 15.72 -12.23
CA ASN A 155 -1.52 16.33 -11.86
C ASN A 155 -2.57 15.31 -11.44
N ARG A 156 -2.23 14.01 -11.45
CA ARG A 156 -3.10 12.94 -10.96
C ARG A 156 -3.27 13.05 -9.45
N THR A 157 -4.46 12.72 -8.96
CA THR A 157 -4.72 12.56 -7.54
C THR A 157 -4.08 11.25 -7.07
N LEU A 158 -3.01 11.36 -6.28
CA LEU A 158 -2.33 10.24 -5.65
C LEU A 158 -2.49 10.44 -4.15
N ARG A 159 -3.04 9.49 -3.42
CA ARG A 159 -3.01 9.54 -1.95
C ARG A 159 -2.61 8.18 -1.41
N ARG A 160 -1.74 8.21 -0.40
CA ARG A 160 -1.27 7.04 0.32
C ARG A 160 -1.10 7.39 1.80
N ASP A 161 -1.06 6.37 2.63
CA ASP A 161 -0.75 6.55 4.05
C ASP A 161 0.66 7.08 4.25
N VAL A 162 1.61 6.61 3.44
CA VAL A 162 3.01 7.05 3.46
C VAL A 162 3.44 7.57 2.10
N VAL A 163 4.11 8.71 2.10
CA VAL A 163 4.75 9.27 0.90
C VAL A 163 6.24 9.45 1.19
N VAL A 164 7.09 8.98 0.28
CA VAL A 164 8.53 9.24 0.25
C VAL A 164 8.79 10.21 -0.89
N LEU A 165 9.27 11.41 -0.58
CA LEU A 165 9.63 12.44 -1.54
C LEU A 165 11.15 12.42 -1.76
N VAL A 166 11.56 12.26 -3.01
CA VAL A 166 12.96 12.19 -3.43
C VAL A 166 13.34 13.50 -4.11
N VAL A 167 14.09 14.34 -3.40
CA VAL A 167 14.62 15.61 -3.89
C VAL A 167 15.98 15.35 -4.54
N ASN A 168 15.95 14.77 -5.74
CA ASN A 168 17.12 14.38 -6.54
C ASN A 168 17.60 15.45 -7.53
N GLU A 169 17.17 16.70 -7.35
CA GLU A 169 17.65 17.84 -8.14
C GLU A 169 17.78 19.10 -7.28
N ASN A 170 18.63 20.03 -7.71
CA ASN A 170 18.91 21.25 -6.97
C ASN A 170 18.08 22.45 -7.48
N HIS A 171 16.77 22.26 -7.70
CA HIS A 171 15.88 23.33 -8.17
C HIS A 171 14.84 23.69 -7.10
N ALA A 172 15.13 24.74 -6.33
CA ALA A 172 14.40 25.07 -5.10
C ALA A 172 12.88 25.21 -5.28
N GLU A 173 12.44 25.88 -6.34
CA GLU A 173 11.00 26.07 -6.61
C GLU A 173 10.27 24.76 -6.90
N ARG A 174 10.91 23.83 -7.64
CA ARG A 174 10.32 22.53 -7.97
C ARG A 174 10.27 21.63 -6.74
N ALA A 175 11.34 21.61 -5.95
CA ALA A 175 11.38 20.90 -4.67
C ALA A 175 10.29 21.40 -3.71
N ALA A 176 10.13 22.72 -3.57
CA ALA A 176 9.10 23.32 -2.73
C ALA A 176 7.68 23.00 -3.20
N ALA A 177 7.41 23.08 -4.50
CA ALA A 177 6.12 22.70 -5.07
C ALA A 177 5.81 21.21 -4.87
N ALA A 178 6.80 20.35 -5.08
CA ALA A 178 6.70 18.91 -4.86
C ALA A 178 6.46 18.57 -3.38
N ALA A 179 7.14 19.24 -2.44
CA ALA A 179 6.94 19.08 -1.00
C ALA A 179 5.51 19.43 -0.57
N ARG A 180 4.94 20.53 -1.09
CA ARG A 180 3.53 20.91 -0.82
C ARG A 180 2.56 19.87 -1.35
N LYS A 181 2.77 19.40 -2.58
CA LYS A 181 1.98 18.29 -3.14
C LYS A 181 2.13 17.04 -2.26
N ALA A 182 3.34 16.68 -1.85
CA ALA A 182 3.57 15.49 -1.02
C ALA A 182 2.86 15.56 0.34
N LEU A 183 2.80 16.73 0.98
CA LEU A 183 2.01 16.95 2.20
C LEU A 183 0.51 16.71 2.00
N GLU A 184 -0.03 17.12 0.84
CA GLU A 184 -1.42 16.85 0.51
C GLU A 184 -1.66 15.37 0.21
N ARG A 185 -0.67 14.68 -0.35
CA ARG A 185 -0.81 13.27 -0.77
C ARG A 185 -0.64 12.29 0.40
N ALA A 186 0.12 12.67 1.44
CA ALA A 186 0.40 11.83 2.62
C ALA A 186 -0.70 11.92 3.69
N ALA A 187 -1.27 10.78 4.07
CA ALA A 187 -2.27 10.74 5.14
C ALA A 187 -1.67 10.63 6.54
N LYS A 188 -0.53 9.93 6.70
CA LYS A 188 0.08 9.67 8.03
C LYS A 188 1.53 10.10 8.11
N LEU A 189 2.34 9.78 7.10
CA LEU A 189 3.79 10.01 7.12
C LEU A 189 4.28 10.56 5.77
N LEU A 190 5.11 11.59 5.84
CA LEU A 190 5.91 12.09 4.74
C LEU A 190 7.39 11.93 5.11
N VAL A 191 8.13 11.15 4.32
CA VAL A 191 9.59 11.05 4.41
C VAL A 191 10.18 11.86 3.26
N VAL A 192 11.16 12.71 3.52
CA VAL A 192 11.83 13.52 2.50
C VAL A 192 13.30 13.14 2.46
N CYS A 193 13.78 12.66 1.32
CA CYS A 193 15.17 12.28 1.08
C CYS A 193 15.82 13.26 0.09
N GLY A 194 17.04 13.72 0.39
CA GLY A 194 17.83 14.59 -0.49
C GLY A 194 18.19 15.92 0.17
N GLU A 195 18.20 17.00 -0.62
CA GLU A 195 18.49 18.37 -0.17
C GLU A 195 17.34 18.92 0.68
N THR A 196 17.25 18.48 1.94
CA THR A 196 16.11 18.81 2.82
C THR A 196 16.07 20.27 3.28
N ASP A 197 17.19 20.99 3.28
CA ASP A 197 17.26 22.40 3.71
C ASP A 197 16.35 23.32 2.87
N ILE A 198 16.16 22.98 1.60
CA ILE A 198 15.30 23.72 0.66
C ILE A 198 13.83 23.66 1.10
N VAL A 199 13.42 22.52 1.65
CA VAL A 199 12.01 22.20 1.92
C VAL A 199 11.67 22.18 3.42
N ALA A 200 12.67 22.09 4.29
CA ALA A 200 12.52 22.13 5.75
C ALA A 200 11.68 23.33 6.25
N PRO A 201 11.83 24.56 5.72
CA PRO A 201 11.01 25.70 6.13
C PRO A 201 9.51 25.54 5.85
N LEU A 202 9.10 24.63 4.97
CA LEU A 202 7.69 24.37 4.63
C LEU A 202 7.00 23.47 5.68
N PHE A 203 7.79 22.80 6.52
CA PHE A 203 7.31 21.86 7.52
C PHE A 203 7.34 22.41 8.95
N ALA A 204 7.94 23.59 9.14
CA ALA A 204 8.00 24.32 10.40
C ALA A 204 6.66 24.93 10.83
#